data_AF-A0A958M3U2-F1
#
_entry.id   AF-A0A958M3U2-F1
#
_cell.length_a   1.000
_cell.length_b   1.000
_cell.length_c   1.000
_cell.angle_alpha   90.00
_cell.angle_beta   90.00
_cell.angle_gamma   90.00
#
_symmetry.space_group_name_H-M   'P 1'
#
loop_
_entity.id
_entity.type
_entity.pdbx_description
1 polymer ?
#
loop_
_entity_poly.entity_id
_entity_poly.type
_entity_poly.pdbx_seq_one_letter_code
_entity_poly.pdbx_strand_id
1 'polypeptide(L)'
;MTIIDFSQIEPANQIDAEKVVLGEELDIPYTVENMQTAFDNLLFNLKNKSKHSKLSKTFKDEESLEILPSHYYYRFLPKDSAEHNVLVNDTILQTTNVPLHFKIEQEGDYYQDPDLEGDGNNPTFSYLYAVVPYDHPLPENIQHEKLDNYYFAPELGKEEPEEGEIIVKQPINKTTKDILTVDENGEVFEYLELEALKLTNNLEEDELNALKFYLPNDSTATLYTYEAAHELGYEQKDLIIDLASIDNMLEQEEMAGRKKWQPSGKISVHEDAVSKTVGVSGAEVKVRKWGLVVIRRAYTNKNGEFKTQSTRTKRVKYSVYFQNSFHKFRIKAGNMLINAKHRGTRTYKRKSWNQHFSSGRSKFYALVHNAANDFYDRAVAKFGLHNPNKSWLRISAKYNQHAGDHLDLNPGGRYSLIPYAEIRVGRIKSGKPMASDQIYGLVTHEMTHASHYRMDPSFFINIRGVGCTLQTMAESWATGTETVLTNDRYLSLNPKYQATNRIGSTPPLNLYNSNKQARVIEHGSNYEYTPIVIDLVDNYNQRNELEENLLPLDRVKDYNLSQIQTSLKGSRGPHTWKERLKNQHYNQTEKYIDELFNVYMYDNCK
;
A
#
# COMPACT_ATOMS: atom_id res chain seq x y z
N MET A 1 1.78 -1.57 28.17
CA MET A 1 1.30 -1.92 26.81
C MET A 1 -0.21 -1.98 26.92
N THR A 2 -0.93 -1.03 26.34
CA THR A 2 -2.39 -0.89 26.56
C THR A 2 -3.13 -1.77 25.54
N ILE A 3 -3.97 -2.68 26.03
CA ILE A 3 -4.92 -3.46 25.23
C ILE A 3 -5.92 -2.45 24.63
N ILE A 4 -6.06 -2.43 23.31
CA ILE A 4 -6.99 -1.52 22.62
C ILE A 4 -8.43 -1.99 22.89
N ASP A 5 -9.34 -1.06 23.19
CA ASP A 5 -10.79 -1.31 23.26
C ASP A 5 -11.36 -1.38 21.83
N PHE A 6 -11.94 -2.54 21.49
CA PHE A 6 -12.38 -2.91 20.15
C PHE A 6 -13.88 -2.76 19.92
N SER A 7 -14.61 -2.14 20.84
CA SER A 7 -15.98 -1.66 20.59
C SER A 7 -16.09 -0.68 19.41
N GLN A 8 -14.96 -0.27 18.83
CA GLN A 8 -14.80 0.57 17.64
C GLN A 8 -14.42 -0.21 16.36
N ILE A 9 -14.25 -1.55 16.43
CA ILE A 9 -14.18 -2.38 15.22
C ILE A 9 -15.60 -2.55 14.73
N GLU A 10 -16.05 -1.59 13.93
CA GLU A 10 -17.32 -1.75 13.27
C GLU A 10 -17.20 -2.82 12.18
N PRO A 11 -18.16 -3.76 12.11
CA PRO A 11 -18.29 -4.61 10.93
C PRO A 11 -18.40 -3.68 9.71
N ALA A 12 -17.74 -4.05 8.62
CA ALA A 12 -17.76 -3.25 7.41
C ALA A 12 -19.21 -2.98 6.99
N ASN A 13 -19.75 -1.79 7.27
CA ASN A 13 -21.08 -1.44 6.80
C ASN A 13 -20.95 -1.26 5.27
N GLN A 14 -21.58 -2.17 4.54
CA GLN A 14 -21.34 -2.52 3.13
C GLN A 14 -22.07 -1.58 2.18
N ILE A 15 -21.64 -0.33 2.10
CA ILE A 15 -22.01 0.48 0.93
C ILE A 15 -20.85 0.34 -0.06
N ASP A 16 -20.98 -0.60 -1.00
CA ASP A 16 -20.09 -0.76 -2.17
C ASP A 16 -18.70 -1.39 -1.90
N ALA A 17 -18.59 -2.23 -0.85
CA ALA A 17 -17.38 -2.96 -0.49
C ALA A 17 -17.47 -4.42 -0.92
N GLU A 18 -16.63 -4.86 -1.86
CA GLU A 18 -16.65 -6.26 -2.34
C GLU A 18 -15.83 -7.18 -1.42
N LYS A 19 -16.38 -8.35 -1.06
CA LYS A 19 -15.63 -9.37 -0.31
C LYS A 19 -14.68 -10.07 -1.28
N VAL A 20 -13.45 -10.35 -0.85
CA VAL A 20 -12.53 -11.25 -1.57
C VAL A 20 -13.16 -12.64 -1.54
N VAL A 21 -13.43 -13.20 -2.72
CA VAL A 21 -13.93 -14.57 -2.86
C VAL A 21 -12.77 -15.45 -3.26
N LEU A 22 -12.49 -16.44 -2.42
CA LEU A 22 -11.53 -17.50 -2.71
C LEU A 22 -12.21 -18.55 -3.60
N GLY A 23 -11.47 -19.04 -4.57
CA GLY A 23 -11.84 -20.21 -5.37
C GLY A 23 -11.13 -21.46 -4.90
N GLU A 24 -10.77 -22.30 -5.86
CA GLU A 24 -10.07 -23.56 -5.64
C GLU A 24 -8.69 -23.38 -4.98
N GLU A 25 -8.31 -24.40 -4.22
CA GLU A 25 -6.96 -24.53 -3.68
C GLU A 25 -5.95 -24.65 -4.82
N LEU A 26 -4.82 -23.98 -4.67
CA LEU A 26 -3.75 -23.98 -5.65
C LEU A 26 -2.89 -25.22 -5.44
N ASP A 27 -2.65 -25.97 -6.51
CA ASP A 27 -1.60 -26.98 -6.51
C ASP A 27 -0.23 -26.29 -6.58
N ILE A 28 0.42 -26.13 -5.43
CA ILE A 28 1.66 -25.36 -5.30
C ILE A 28 2.85 -26.24 -5.71
N PRO A 29 3.61 -25.87 -6.76
CA PRO A 29 4.75 -26.67 -7.22
C PRO A 29 5.85 -26.84 -6.16
N TYR A 30 5.96 -25.88 -5.25
CA TYR A 30 7.09 -25.75 -4.33
C TYR A 30 6.87 -26.39 -2.96
N THR A 31 5.84 -27.22 -2.79
CA THR A 31 5.72 -28.09 -1.61
C THR A 31 6.94 -29.00 -1.55
N VAL A 32 7.40 -29.33 -0.34
CA VAL A 32 8.52 -30.27 -0.18
C VAL A 32 8.20 -31.62 -0.83
N GLU A 33 6.96 -32.06 -0.79
CA GLU A 33 6.49 -33.29 -1.46
C GLU A 33 6.64 -33.22 -2.99
N ASN A 34 6.15 -32.15 -3.62
CA ASN A 34 6.28 -31.97 -5.07
C ASN A 34 7.74 -31.83 -5.49
N MET A 35 8.54 -31.11 -4.70
CA MET A 35 9.97 -30.93 -4.97
C MET A 35 10.80 -32.20 -4.74
N GLN A 36 10.45 -33.02 -3.75
CA GLN A 36 11.05 -34.34 -3.56
C GLN A 36 10.73 -35.25 -4.75
N THR A 37 9.45 -35.33 -5.14
CA THR A 37 9.01 -36.12 -6.30
C THR A 37 9.70 -35.67 -7.59
N ALA A 38 9.81 -34.35 -7.79
CA ALA A 38 10.53 -33.79 -8.93
C ALA A 38 12.02 -34.17 -8.92
N PHE A 39 12.66 -34.12 -7.75
CA PHE A 39 14.06 -34.50 -7.60
C PHE A 39 14.28 -36.00 -7.91
N ASP A 40 13.40 -36.86 -7.42
CA ASP A 40 13.46 -38.31 -7.66
C ASP A 40 13.27 -38.65 -9.15
N ASN A 41 12.32 -37.98 -9.82
CA ASN A 41 12.11 -38.12 -11.27
C ASN A 41 13.34 -37.69 -12.08
N LEU A 42 13.95 -36.55 -11.71
CA LEU A 42 15.18 -36.08 -12.37
C LEU A 42 16.31 -37.07 -12.22
N LEU A 43 16.54 -37.60 -11.02
CA LEU A 43 17.57 -38.61 -10.76
C LEU A 43 17.33 -39.89 -11.56
N PHE A 44 16.09 -40.37 -11.59
CA PHE A 44 15.72 -41.54 -12.38
C PHE A 44 16.03 -41.35 -13.87
N ASN A 45 15.65 -40.21 -14.43
CA ASN A 45 15.89 -39.89 -15.85
C ASN A 45 17.39 -39.76 -16.17
N LEU A 46 18.14 -39.09 -15.31
CA LEU A 46 19.59 -38.92 -15.45
C LEU A 46 20.33 -40.25 -15.41
N LYS A 47 19.97 -41.16 -14.50
CA LYS A 47 20.63 -42.47 -14.36
C LYS A 47 20.32 -43.41 -15.53
N ASN A 48 19.13 -43.32 -16.10
CA ASN A 48 18.73 -44.17 -17.21
C ASN A 48 19.26 -43.66 -18.57
N LYS A 49 19.31 -42.34 -18.77
CA LYS A 49 19.58 -41.75 -20.10
C LYS A 49 20.90 -40.94 -20.19
N SER A 50 21.50 -40.53 -19.08
CA SER A 50 22.72 -39.69 -19.04
C SER A 50 23.72 -40.12 -17.95
N LYS A 51 24.16 -41.39 -18.00
CA LYS A 51 25.07 -42.05 -17.03
C LYS A 51 26.43 -41.36 -16.81
N HIS A 52 26.79 -40.38 -17.65
CA HIS A 52 28.07 -39.68 -17.60
C HIS A 52 27.99 -38.23 -17.13
N SER A 53 26.79 -37.68 -16.89
CA SER A 53 26.62 -36.30 -16.42
C SER A 53 27.23 -36.10 -15.02
N LYS A 54 27.62 -34.85 -14.72
CA LYS A 54 28.16 -34.48 -13.41
C LYS A 54 27.13 -34.71 -12.30
N LEU A 55 25.85 -34.50 -12.62
CA LEU A 55 24.73 -34.76 -11.71
C LEU A 55 24.57 -36.26 -11.39
N SER A 56 24.58 -37.14 -12.40
CA SER A 56 24.39 -38.59 -12.20
C SER A 56 25.54 -39.24 -11.44
N LYS A 57 26.76 -38.70 -11.53
CA LYS A 57 27.93 -39.15 -10.75
C LYS A 57 27.90 -38.72 -9.28
N THR A 58 27.18 -37.64 -8.97
CA THR A 58 27.16 -37.06 -7.62
C THR A 58 26.15 -37.79 -6.72
N PHE A 59 24.99 -38.18 -7.27
CA PHE A 59 23.91 -38.82 -6.51
C PHE A 59 23.88 -40.35 -6.71
N LYS A 60 24.41 -41.11 -5.74
CA LYS A 60 24.49 -42.59 -5.79
C LYS A 60 23.19 -43.27 -5.34
N ASP A 61 22.96 -44.51 -5.77
CA ASP A 61 21.71 -45.28 -5.52
C ASP A 61 21.49 -45.69 -4.05
N GLU A 62 22.55 -45.75 -3.25
CA GLU A 62 22.50 -46.25 -1.85
C GLU A 62 22.27 -45.14 -0.82
N GLU A 63 22.04 -43.90 -1.26
CA GLU A 63 21.91 -42.74 -0.37
C GLU A 63 20.46 -42.32 -0.19
N SER A 64 20.02 -42.16 1.05
CA SER A 64 18.73 -41.53 1.37
C SER A 64 18.83 -40.03 1.07
N LEU A 65 18.36 -39.61 -0.10
CA LEU A 65 18.38 -38.22 -0.54
C LEU A 65 17.06 -37.53 -0.16
N GLU A 66 17.16 -36.54 0.71
CA GLU A 66 16.01 -35.80 1.21
C GLU A 66 16.08 -34.31 0.85
N ILE A 67 14.97 -33.76 0.36
CA ILE A 67 14.72 -32.32 0.22
C ILE A 67 14.16 -31.79 1.53
N LEU A 68 14.92 -30.92 2.19
CA LEU A 68 14.49 -30.27 3.43
C LEU A 68 13.85 -28.90 3.15
N PRO A 69 12.84 -28.47 3.93
CA PRO A 69 12.16 -27.20 3.70
C PRO A 69 13.10 -26.01 3.85
N SER A 70 13.03 -25.10 2.87
CA SER A 70 13.65 -23.78 2.95
C SER A 70 12.76 -22.78 3.70
N HIS A 71 11.45 -22.98 3.67
CA HIS A 71 10.45 -22.11 4.25
C HIS A 71 9.30 -22.91 4.84
N TYR A 72 8.60 -22.30 5.78
CA TYR A 72 7.36 -22.82 6.37
C TYR A 72 6.21 -21.87 6.09
N TYR A 73 5.03 -22.42 5.82
CA TYR A 73 3.81 -21.65 5.67
C TYR A 73 2.99 -21.73 6.95
N TYR A 74 2.70 -20.58 7.56
CA TYR A 74 1.97 -20.47 8.82
C TYR A 74 0.75 -19.57 8.70
N ARG A 75 -0.27 -19.84 9.51
CA ARG A 75 -1.29 -18.86 9.92
C ARG A 75 -1.14 -18.53 11.40
N PHE A 76 -1.30 -17.26 11.73
CA PHE A 76 -1.21 -16.70 13.09
C PHE A 76 -2.54 -16.09 13.48
N LEU A 77 -3.00 -16.32 14.71
CA LEU A 77 -4.20 -15.70 15.26
C LEU A 77 -3.80 -14.83 16.46
N PRO A 78 -3.64 -13.51 16.28
CA PRO A 78 -3.34 -12.63 17.40
C PRO A 78 -4.56 -12.46 18.30
N LYS A 79 -4.38 -12.55 19.62
CA LYS A 79 -5.48 -12.35 20.58
C LYS A 79 -5.75 -10.87 20.87
N ASP A 80 -4.76 -10.02 20.64
CA ASP A 80 -4.84 -8.58 20.89
C ASP A 80 -3.97 -7.76 19.92
N SER A 81 -4.07 -6.43 20.06
CA SER A 81 -3.32 -5.49 19.21
C SER A 81 -1.81 -5.53 19.43
N ALA A 82 -1.34 -5.93 20.61
CA ALA A 82 0.08 -6.01 20.90
C ALA A 82 0.69 -7.18 20.10
N GLU A 83 0.07 -8.36 20.15
CA GLU A 83 0.46 -9.51 19.34
C GLU A 83 0.34 -9.23 17.84
N HIS A 84 -0.77 -8.62 17.41
CA HIS A 84 -0.93 -8.22 16.01
C HIS A 84 0.21 -7.30 15.56
N ASN A 85 0.60 -6.32 16.38
CA ASN A 85 1.71 -5.40 16.07
C ASN A 85 3.06 -6.09 16.00
N VAL A 86 3.31 -7.14 16.81
CA VAL A 86 4.52 -7.96 16.68
C VAL A 86 4.57 -8.61 15.30
N LEU A 87 3.46 -9.22 14.86
CA LEU A 87 3.40 -9.91 13.57
C LEU A 87 3.58 -8.97 12.36
N VAL A 88 2.92 -7.80 12.36
CA VAL A 88 2.95 -6.89 11.18
C VAL A 88 4.17 -5.97 11.12
N ASN A 89 4.90 -5.82 12.22
CA ASN A 89 6.16 -5.06 12.24
C ASN A 89 7.39 -5.94 11.98
N ASP A 90 7.24 -7.27 12.03
CA ASP A 90 8.28 -8.18 11.58
C ASP A 90 8.46 -8.06 10.06
N THR A 91 9.65 -7.60 9.65
CA THR A 91 10.00 -7.35 8.26
C THR A 91 10.22 -8.65 7.45
N ILE A 92 10.33 -9.80 8.11
CA ILE A 92 10.49 -11.11 7.47
C ILE A 92 9.15 -11.84 7.35
N LEU A 93 8.28 -11.81 8.39
CA LEU A 93 6.99 -12.49 8.33
C LEU A 93 6.12 -12.00 7.15
N GLN A 94 6.16 -10.69 6.84
CA GLN A 94 5.46 -10.12 5.67
C GLN A 94 3.98 -10.54 5.57
N THR A 95 3.30 -10.53 6.71
CA THR A 95 1.98 -11.14 6.87
C THR A 95 0.90 -10.60 5.92
N THR A 96 -0.10 -11.43 5.64
CA THR A 96 -1.26 -11.08 4.84
C THR A 96 -2.54 -11.60 5.47
N ASN A 97 -3.65 -10.89 5.24
CA ASN A 97 -4.97 -11.23 5.75
C ASN A 97 -5.80 -12.06 4.76
N VAL A 98 -5.15 -12.65 3.74
CA VAL A 98 -5.78 -13.48 2.72
C VAL A 98 -4.88 -14.70 2.56
N PRO A 99 -5.42 -15.93 2.60
CA PRO A 99 -4.66 -17.15 2.35
C PRO A 99 -3.85 -17.10 1.05
N LEU A 100 -2.67 -17.71 1.07
CA LEU A 100 -1.76 -17.71 -0.08
C LEU A 100 -1.93 -18.92 -1.02
N HIS A 101 -2.62 -19.96 -0.55
CA HIS A 101 -2.80 -21.25 -1.22
C HIS A 101 -4.15 -21.37 -1.93
N PHE A 102 -4.92 -20.29 -2.04
CA PHE A 102 -6.18 -20.28 -2.77
C PHE A 102 -6.12 -19.33 -3.96
N LYS A 103 -6.81 -19.70 -5.04
CA LYS A 103 -7.09 -18.78 -6.14
C LYS A 103 -8.01 -17.66 -5.63
N ILE A 104 -7.76 -16.44 -6.08
CA ILE A 104 -8.68 -15.32 -5.86
C ILE A 104 -9.59 -15.27 -7.09
N GLU A 105 -10.84 -15.69 -6.94
CA GLU A 105 -11.84 -15.68 -8.01
C GLU A 105 -12.42 -14.29 -8.21
N GLN A 106 -12.76 -13.63 -7.10
CA GLN A 106 -13.18 -12.25 -7.09
C GLN A 106 -12.19 -11.44 -6.27
N GLU A 107 -11.52 -10.50 -6.94
CA GLU A 107 -10.81 -9.45 -6.22
C GLU A 107 -11.81 -8.68 -5.38
N GLY A 108 -11.44 -8.47 -4.14
CA GLY A 108 -12.25 -7.76 -3.20
C GLY A 108 -11.39 -6.93 -2.31
N ASP A 109 -12.10 -6.23 -1.47
CA ASP A 109 -11.58 -5.18 -0.65
C ASP A 109 -11.18 -5.66 0.75
N TYR A 110 -11.76 -6.77 1.20
CA TYR A 110 -11.45 -7.43 2.45
C TYR A 110 -11.74 -8.93 2.34
N TYR A 111 -11.02 -9.74 3.12
CA TYR A 111 -11.29 -11.16 3.27
C TYR A 111 -11.80 -11.42 4.68
N GLN A 112 -12.70 -12.39 4.81
CA GLN A 112 -13.22 -12.88 6.07
C GLN A 112 -13.13 -14.39 6.05
N ASP A 113 -12.37 -14.94 7.00
CA ASP A 113 -12.13 -16.37 7.14
C ASP A 113 -13.40 -17.07 7.67
N PRO A 114 -13.92 -18.10 6.96
CA PRO A 114 -15.09 -18.86 7.39
C PRO A 114 -14.95 -19.55 8.76
N ASP A 115 -13.73 -19.97 9.15
CA ASP A 115 -13.47 -20.66 10.43
C ASP A 115 -13.77 -19.77 11.64
N LEU A 116 -13.83 -18.45 11.42
CA LEU A 116 -14.05 -17.44 12.44
C LEU A 116 -15.50 -16.93 12.50
N GLU A 117 -16.40 -17.44 11.65
CA GLU A 117 -17.81 -17.02 11.61
C GLU A 117 -18.69 -17.74 12.67
N GLY A 118 -18.18 -18.80 13.31
CA GLY A 118 -18.98 -19.76 14.09
C GLY A 118 -19.17 -19.51 15.59
N ASP A 119 -18.52 -18.52 16.22
CA ASP A 119 -18.51 -18.40 17.70
C ASP A 119 -19.53 -17.40 18.30
N GLY A 120 -20.35 -16.75 17.48
CA GLY A 120 -21.33 -15.74 17.92
C GLY A 120 -20.72 -14.43 18.44
N ASN A 121 -19.39 -14.33 18.51
CA ASN A 121 -18.59 -13.17 18.88
C ASN A 121 -17.71 -12.78 17.69
N ASN A 122 -18.19 -11.91 16.79
CA ASN A 122 -17.40 -11.36 15.68
C ASN A 122 -15.92 -11.11 16.09
N PRO A 123 -14.97 -12.00 15.75
CA PRO A 123 -13.66 -11.94 16.37
C PRO A 123 -12.96 -10.69 15.87
N THR A 124 -12.44 -9.92 16.82
CA THR A 124 -11.75 -8.65 16.59
C THR A 124 -10.55 -8.81 15.64
N PHE A 125 -9.94 -9.99 15.63
CA PHE A 125 -8.78 -10.34 14.82
C PHE A 125 -9.10 -11.51 13.89
N SER A 126 -8.49 -11.47 12.71
CA SER A 126 -8.54 -12.56 11.74
C SER A 126 -7.15 -13.18 11.58
N TYR A 127 -7.08 -14.34 10.93
CA TYR A 127 -5.82 -15.00 10.64
C TYR A 127 -4.90 -14.13 9.77
N LEU A 128 -3.62 -14.15 10.13
CA LEU A 128 -2.54 -13.57 9.36
C LEU A 128 -1.67 -14.70 8.82
N TYR A 129 -1.52 -14.78 7.50
CA TYR A 129 -0.75 -15.82 6.81
C TYR A 129 0.64 -15.30 6.42
N ALA A 130 1.65 -16.15 6.53
CA ALA A 130 3.03 -15.83 6.17
C ALA A 130 3.80 -17.07 5.70
N VAL A 131 4.68 -16.87 4.72
CA VAL A 131 5.70 -17.85 4.32
C VAL A 131 7.04 -17.34 4.85
N VAL A 132 7.65 -18.10 5.75
CA VAL A 132 8.78 -17.66 6.58
C VAL A 132 9.98 -18.57 6.34
N PRO A 133 11.23 -18.05 6.36
CA PRO A 133 12.43 -18.88 6.28
C PRO A 133 12.48 -19.92 7.40
N TYR A 134 13.06 -21.09 7.13
CA TYR A 134 13.14 -22.19 8.10
C TYR A 134 13.91 -21.84 9.39
N ASP A 135 14.84 -20.87 9.30
CA ASP A 135 15.70 -20.41 10.39
C ASP A 135 15.16 -19.14 11.08
N HIS A 136 13.98 -18.64 10.69
CA HIS A 136 13.38 -17.46 11.31
C HIS A 136 12.70 -17.82 12.64
N PRO A 137 13.06 -17.16 13.76
CA PRO A 137 12.42 -17.43 15.04
C PRO A 137 10.96 -16.97 15.04
N LEU A 138 10.04 -17.88 15.37
CA LEU A 138 8.62 -17.55 15.48
C LEU A 138 8.32 -16.85 16.82
N PRO A 139 7.31 -15.96 16.88
CA PRO A 139 6.89 -15.35 18.14
C PRO A 139 6.30 -16.41 19.10
N GLU A 140 6.99 -16.66 20.23
CA GLU A 140 6.67 -17.76 21.17
C GLU A 140 5.27 -17.69 21.80
N ASN A 141 4.68 -16.50 21.92
CA ASN A 141 3.43 -16.26 22.67
C ASN A 141 2.21 -16.00 21.78
N ILE A 142 2.30 -16.24 20.47
CA ILE A 142 1.20 -15.98 19.53
C ILE A 142 0.70 -17.32 18.99
N GLN A 143 -0.61 -17.55 19.04
CA GLN A 143 -1.22 -18.75 18.47
C GLN A 143 -0.89 -18.84 16.99
N HIS A 144 -0.36 -19.99 16.56
CA HIS A 144 -0.02 -20.23 15.17
C HIS A 144 -0.14 -21.71 14.82
N GLU A 145 -0.35 -21.95 13.54
CA GLU A 145 -0.47 -23.29 12.95
C GLU A 145 0.37 -23.36 11.68
N LYS A 146 1.19 -24.41 11.57
CA LYS A 146 1.94 -24.68 10.34
C LYS A 146 1.01 -25.38 9.35
N LEU A 147 0.83 -24.75 8.20
CA LEU A 147 -0.02 -25.24 7.12
C LEU A 147 0.75 -26.11 6.13
N ASP A 148 1.99 -25.73 5.80
CA ASP A 148 2.79 -26.47 4.80
C ASP A 148 4.30 -26.21 4.91
N ASN A 149 5.09 -27.01 4.19
CA ASN A 149 6.55 -26.93 4.06
C ASN A 149 6.92 -26.63 2.60
N TYR A 150 7.71 -25.57 2.36
CA TYR A 150 8.10 -25.15 1.01
C TYR A 150 9.61 -25.20 0.75
N TYR A 151 9.96 -25.53 -0.49
CA TYR A 151 11.33 -25.51 -1.01
C TYR A 151 11.43 -24.55 -2.20
N PHE A 152 12.13 -23.43 -2.02
CA PHE A 152 12.40 -22.47 -3.08
C PHE A 152 13.88 -22.50 -3.45
N ALA A 153 14.20 -22.41 -4.74
CA ALA A 153 15.58 -22.26 -5.17
C ALA A 153 16.20 -20.92 -4.67
N PRO A 154 17.45 -20.93 -4.17
CA PRO A 154 18.14 -19.73 -3.71
C PRO A 154 18.47 -18.79 -4.87
N GLU A 155 18.55 -17.49 -4.60
CA GLU A 155 19.15 -16.54 -5.54
C GLU A 155 20.67 -16.63 -5.43
N LEU A 156 21.39 -16.99 -6.51
CA LEU A 156 22.86 -17.10 -6.47
C LEU A 156 23.59 -15.73 -6.55
N GLY A 157 22.90 -14.63 -6.23
CA GLY A 157 23.48 -13.30 -6.20
C GLY A 157 24.26 -13.05 -4.90
N LYS A 158 25.35 -12.29 -4.97
CA LYS A 158 26.08 -11.78 -3.79
C LYS A 158 25.56 -10.41 -3.32
N GLU A 159 24.45 -9.95 -3.89
CA GLU A 159 23.82 -8.68 -3.53
C GLU A 159 23.23 -8.83 -2.12
N GLU A 160 23.59 -7.91 -1.21
CA GLU A 160 22.97 -7.87 0.11
C GLU A 160 21.48 -7.48 -0.04
N PRO A 161 20.56 -8.17 0.64
CA PRO A 161 19.14 -7.84 0.58
C PRO A 161 18.92 -6.45 1.18
N GLU A 162 17.99 -5.69 0.59
CA GLU A 162 17.45 -4.52 1.28
C GLU A 162 16.58 -4.97 2.47
N GLU A 163 16.39 -4.09 3.47
CA GLU A 163 15.51 -4.39 4.61
C GLU A 163 14.17 -4.97 4.14
N GLY A 164 13.66 -6.04 4.73
CA GLY A 164 12.39 -6.66 4.33
C GLY A 164 12.39 -7.41 2.98
N GLU A 165 13.51 -7.50 2.28
CA GLU A 165 13.76 -8.56 1.29
C GLU A 165 14.19 -9.84 2.01
N ILE A 166 13.67 -10.99 1.55
CA ILE A 166 13.90 -12.29 2.17
C ILE A 166 14.90 -13.06 1.32
N ILE A 167 16.07 -13.36 1.89
CA ILE A 167 17.03 -14.28 1.28
C ILE A 167 16.48 -15.70 1.43
N VAL A 168 16.37 -16.40 0.30
CA VAL A 168 16.06 -17.82 0.29
C VAL A 168 17.31 -18.61 0.66
N LYS A 169 17.42 -19.01 1.93
CA LYS A 169 18.48 -19.89 2.43
C LYS A 169 18.05 -21.35 2.34
N GLN A 170 18.99 -22.24 2.01
CA GLN A 170 18.76 -23.68 2.06
C GLN A 170 19.22 -24.25 3.41
N PRO A 171 18.48 -25.21 3.99
CA PRO A 171 18.95 -25.99 5.13
C PRO A 171 20.16 -26.86 4.75
N ILE A 172 21.11 -27.00 5.65
CA ILE A 172 22.37 -27.72 5.37
C ILE A 172 22.18 -29.21 5.68
N ASN A 173 21.84 -30.01 4.68
CA ASN A 173 21.99 -31.47 4.69
C ASN A 173 22.93 -31.94 3.57
N LYS A 174 23.16 -33.24 3.47
CA LYS A 174 24.00 -33.82 2.41
C LYS A 174 23.44 -33.53 1.02
N THR A 175 22.17 -33.84 0.77
CA THR A 175 21.50 -33.59 -0.52
C THR A 175 21.65 -32.16 -0.99
N THR A 176 21.40 -31.19 -0.12
CA THR A 176 21.50 -29.76 -0.46
C THR A 176 22.93 -29.36 -0.79
N LYS A 177 23.92 -29.84 -0.03
CA LYS A 177 25.34 -29.59 -0.35
C LYS A 177 25.67 -30.16 -1.73
N ASP A 178 25.22 -31.37 -2.01
CA ASP A 178 25.48 -32.04 -3.28
C ASP A 178 24.82 -31.26 -4.44
N ILE A 179 23.54 -30.87 -4.33
CA ILE A 179 22.85 -30.00 -5.31
C ILE A 179 23.66 -28.71 -5.55
N LEU A 180 24.03 -27.99 -4.49
CA LEU A 180 24.77 -26.73 -4.61
C LEU A 180 26.17 -26.90 -5.21
N THR A 181 26.81 -28.08 -5.07
CA THR A 181 28.13 -28.33 -5.66
C THR A 181 28.09 -28.60 -7.15
N VAL A 182 26.99 -29.16 -7.65
CA VAL A 182 26.80 -29.47 -9.07
C VAL A 182 26.07 -28.37 -9.83
N ASP A 183 25.42 -27.47 -9.10
CA ASP A 183 24.72 -26.31 -9.66
C ASP A 183 25.69 -25.17 -10.02
N GLU A 184 26.39 -25.30 -11.16
CA GLU A 184 27.37 -24.31 -11.61
C GLU A 184 26.74 -22.96 -12.01
N ASN A 185 25.45 -22.95 -12.38
CA ASN A 185 24.75 -21.77 -12.94
C ASN A 185 23.27 -21.58 -12.52
N GLY A 186 22.70 -22.42 -11.67
CA GLY A 186 21.26 -22.45 -11.39
C GLY A 186 20.46 -23.43 -12.26
N GLU A 187 21.15 -24.20 -13.12
CA GLU A 187 20.54 -25.14 -14.06
C GLU A 187 19.81 -26.28 -13.33
N VAL A 188 20.39 -26.75 -12.22
CA VAL A 188 19.81 -27.86 -11.45
C VAL A 188 18.50 -27.46 -10.80
N PHE A 189 18.47 -26.23 -10.29
CA PHE A 189 17.24 -25.64 -9.75
C PHE A 189 16.20 -25.39 -10.84
N GLU A 190 16.61 -25.07 -12.06
CA GLU A 190 15.67 -24.92 -13.17
C GLU A 190 15.06 -26.27 -13.58
N TYR A 191 15.86 -27.34 -13.68
CA TYR A 191 15.32 -28.69 -13.93
C TYR A 191 14.29 -29.05 -12.86
N LEU A 192 14.61 -28.79 -11.60
CA LEU A 192 13.74 -29.09 -10.47
C LEU A 192 12.46 -28.26 -10.50
N GLU A 193 12.57 -26.96 -10.80
CA GLU A 193 11.42 -26.06 -10.93
C GLU A 193 10.50 -26.51 -12.08
N LEU A 194 11.04 -26.84 -13.25
CA LEU A 194 10.24 -27.28 -14.41
C LEU A 194 9.55 -28.62 -14.17
N GLU A 195 10.23 -29.58 -13.55
CA GLU A 195 9.63 -30.87 -13.20
C GLU A 195 8.51 -30.69 -12.16
N ALA A 196 8.70 -29.85 -11.15
CA ALA A 196 7.66 -29.55 -10.17
C ALA A 196 6.46 -28.79 -10.76
N LEU A 197 6.71 -27.82 -11.65
CA LEU A 197 5.65 -27.16 -12.43
C LEU A 197 4.91 -28.17 -13.33
N LYS A 198 5.62 -29.17 -13.86
CA LYS A 198 5.02 -30.24 -14.66
C LYS A 198 4.08 -31.12 -13.85
N LEU A 199 4.50 -31.54 -12.66
CA LEU A 199 3.70 -32.37 -11.75
C LEU A 199 2.37 -31.71 -11.36
N THR A 200 2.35 -30.38 -11.34
CA THR A 200 1.24 -29.56 -10.83
C THR A 200 0.47 -28.81 -11.93
N ASN A 201 0.71 -29.12 -13.21
CA ASN A 201 0.09 -28.44 -14.37
C ASN A 201 0.30 -26.90 -14.40
N ASN A 202 1.44 -26.42 -13.89
CA ASN A 202 1.80 -25.00 -13.80
C ASN A 202 2.85 -24.56 -14.84
N LEU A 203 3.18 -25.40 -15.83
CA LEU A 203 4.03 -24.99 -16.96
C LEU A 203 3.30 -23.94 -17.82
N GLU A 204 4.05 -22.95 -18.30
CA GLU A 204 3.51 -21.93 -19.19
C GLU A 204 3.47 -22.44 -20.64
N GLU A 205 2.63 -21.85 -21.49
CA GLU A 205 2.46 -22.25 -22.90
C GLU A 205 3.78 -22.25 -23.68
N ASP A 206 4.67 -21.28 -23.43
CA ASP A 206 5.97 -21.21 -24.08
C ASP A 206 6.92 -22.34 -23.65
N GLU A 207 6.78 -22.85 -22.43
CA GLU A 207 7.54 -24.01 -21.94
C GLU A 207 6.97 -25.31 -22.46
N LEU A 208 5.65 -25.48 -22.48
CA LEU A 208 5.01 -26.66 -23.07
C LEU A 208 5.39 -26.83 -24.55
N ASN A 209 5.56 -25.72 -25.27
CA ASN A 209 6.01 -25.70 -26.66
C ASN A 209 7.50 -26.01 -26.82
N ALA A 210 8.34 -25.52 -25.91
CA ALA A 210 9.79 -25.71 -25.96
C ALA A 210 10.20 -27.12 -25.50
N LEU A 211 9.55 -27.65 -24.47
CA LEU A 211 9.87 -28.93 -23.87
C LEU A 211 9.42 -30.10 -24.74
N LYS A 212 10.15 -31.21 -24.63
CA LYS A 212 9.81 -32.50 -25.23
C LYS A 212 9.67 -33.54 -24.13
N PHE A 213 8.82 -34.54 -24.40
CA PHE A 213 8.40 -35.50 -23.40
C PHE A 213 8.52 -36.92 -23.92
N TYR A 214 8.81 -37.85 -23.02
CA TYR A 214 8.60 -39.27 -23.22
C TYR A 214 7.31 -39.69 -22.54
N LEU A 215 6.61 -40.65 -23.16
CA LEU A 215 5.45 -41.28 -22.54
C LEU A 215 5.89 -42.30 -21.48
N PRO A 216 5.12 -42.49 -20.40
CA PRO A 216 5.41 -43.52 -19.41
C PRO A 216 5.30 -44.90 -20.07
N ASN A 217 6.25 -45.80 -19.76
CA ASN A 217 6.34 -47.16 -20.30
C ASN A 217 6.57 -47.27 -21.83
N ASP A 218 6.88 -46.17 -22.51
CA ASP A 218 7.25 -46.21 -23.93
C ASP A 218 8.71 -46.65 -24.10
N SER A 219 8.88 -47.86 -24.64
CA SER A 219 10.20 -48.45 -24.93
C SER A 219 10.80 -47.98 -26.26
N THR A 220 10.04 -47.23 -27.08
CA THR A 220 10.48 -46.79 -28.41
C THR A 220 11.42 -45.59 -28.38
N ALA A 221 11.59 -44.96 -27.22
CA ALA A 221 12.37 -43.73 -27.02
C ALA A 221 11.90 -42.56 -27.92
N THR A 222 10.61 -42.54 -28.28
CA THR A 222 10.01 -41.48 -29.10
C THR A 222 9.81 -40.21 -28.25
N LEU A 223 10.13 -39.06 -28.83
CA LEU A 223 9.89 -37.75 -28.23
C LEU A 223 8.58 -37.16 -28.74
N TYR A 224 7.77 -36.68 -27.81
CA TYR A 224 6.46 -36.08 -28.07
C TYR A 224 6.45 -34.61 -27.68
N THR A 225 5.65 -33.82 -28.41
CA THR A 225 5.18 -32.52 -27.89
C THR A 225 4.12 -32.76 -26.82
N TYR A 226 3.85 -31.75 -25.99
CA TYR A 226 2.75 -31.85 -25.03
C TYR A 226 1.42 -32.12 -25.73
N GLU A 227 1.11 -31.40 -26.82
CA GLU A 227 -0.13 -31.57 -27.59
C GLU A 227 -0.28 -33.01 -28.12
N ALA A 228 0.78 -33.59 -28.70
CA ALA A 228 0.73 -34.95 -29.21
C ALA A 228 0.55 -35.99 -28.10
N ALA A 229 1.16 -35.79 -26.94
CA ALA A 229 0.97 -36.66 -25.79
C ALA A 229 -0.46 -36.52 -25.21
N HIS A 230 -0.99 -35.31 -25.19
CA HIS A 230 -2.35 -35.02 -24.73
C HIS A 230 -3.41 -35.64 -25.64
N GLU A 231 -3.23 -35.59 -26.96
CA GLU A 231 -4.09 -36.28 -27.94
C GLU A 231 -4.10 -37.81 -27.74
N LEU A 232 -3.01 -38.37 -27.21
CA LEU A 232 -2.92 -39.77 -26.82
C LEU A 232 -3.51 -40.08 -25.44
N GLY A 233 -4.06 -39.07 -24.75
CA GLY A 233 -4.74 -39.21 -23.46
C GLY A 233 -3.83 -39.13 -22.23
N TYR A 234 -2.58 -38.68 -22.37
CA TYR A 234 -1.68 -38.50 -21.24
C TYR A 234 -1.84 -37.13 -20.59
N GLU A 235 -1.82 -37.09 -19.26
CA GLU A 235 -1.76 -35.85 -18.50
C GLU A 235 -0.32 -35.37 -18.34
N GLN A 236 -0.11 -34.06 -18.18
CA GLN A 236 1.22 -33.45 -18.06
C GLN A 236 2.05 -34.07 -16.94
N LYS A 237 1.43 -34.36 -15.79
CA LYS A 237 2.09 -34.94 -14.61
C LYS A 237 2.71 -36.32 -14.88
N ASP A 238 2.13 -37.09 -15.80
CA ASP A 238 2.55 -38.46 -16.14
C ASP A 238 3.70 -38.49 -17.17
N LEU A 239 3.96 -37.36 -17.82
CA LEU A 239 5.00 -37.25 -18.83
C LEU A 239 6.39 -37.17 -18.22
N ILE A 240 7.39 -37.67 -18.95
CA ILE A 240 8.79 -37.63 -18.53
C ILE A 240 9.51 -36.57 -19.36
N ILE A 241 10.00 -35.49 -18.73
CA ILE A 241 10.67 -34.42 -19.46
C ILE A 241 12.00 -34.91 -20.05
N ASP A 242 12.24 -34.58 -21.32
CA ASP A 242 13.55 -34.73 -21.93
C ASP A 242 14.50 -33.62 -21.49
N LEU A 243 15.58 -34.00 -20.81
CA LEU A 243 16.55 -33.04 -20.27
C LEU A 243 17.25 -32.23 -21.37
N ALA A 244 17.48 -32.82 -22.54
CA ALA A 244 18.08 -32.10 -23.67
C ALA A 244 17.16 -30.98 -24.18
N SER A 245 15.84 -31.15 -24.11
CA SER A 245 14.89 -30.06 -24.41
C SER A 245 14.97 -28.91 -23.41
N ILE A 246 15.27 -29.18 -22.13
CA ILE A 246 15.52 -28.14 -21.13
C ILE A 246 16.84 -27.43 -21.43
N ASP A 247 17.90 -28.18 -21.73
CA ASP A 247 19.21 -27.61 -22.07
C ASP A 247 19.11 -26.67 -23.27
N ASN A 248 18.46 -27.10 -24.34
CA ASN A 248 18.20 -26.28 -25.52
C ASN A 248 17.43 -24.99 -25.16
N MET A 249 16.44 -25.08 -24.27
CA MET A 249 15.68 -23.92 -23.81
C MET A 249 16.56 -22.95 -22.99
N LEU A 250 17.39 -23.47 -22.09
CA LEU A 250 18.32 -22.71 -21.27
C LEU A 250 19.40 -22.02 -22.11
N GLU A 251 19.97 -22.73 -23.09
CA GLU A 251 20.94 -22.17 -24.04
C GLU A 251 20.33 -21.03 -24.86
N GLN A 252 19.09 -21.17 -25.32
CA GLN A 252 18.37 -20.10 -26.02
C GLN A 252 18.15 -18.87 -25.12
N GLU A 253 17.80 -19.07 -23.86
CA GLU A 253 17.68 -17.97 -22.90
C GLU A 253 19.02 -17.28 -22.63
N GLU A 254 20.11 -18.06 -22.53
CA GLU A 254 21.46 -17.54 -22.35
C GLU A 254 21.92 -16.72 -23.55
N MET A 255 21.75 -17.23 -24.76
CA MET A 255 22.06 -16.51 -26.00
C MET A 255 21.23 -15.21 -26.13
N ALA A 256 20.01 -15.21 -25.60
CA ALA A 256 19.16 -14.02 -25.54
C ALA A 256 19.51 -13.04 -24.39
N GLY A 257 20.53 -13.34 -23.58
CA GLY A 257 20.92 -12.52 -22.42
C GLY A 257 19.89 -12.51 -21.29
N ARG A 258 19.01 -13.51 -21.23
CA ARG A 258 17.85 -13.54 -20.33
C ARG A 258 18.13 -14.16 -18.97
N LYS A 259 19.37 -14.48 -18.57
CA LYS A 259 19.64 -15.11 -17.25
C LYS A 259 19.14 -14.27 -16.07
N LYS A 260 19.34 -12.96 -16.09
CA LYS A 260 18.88 -12.01 -15.07
C LYS A 260 17.99 -10.94 -15.68
N TRP A 261 17.06 -10.41 -14.90
CA TRP A 261 16.21 -9.30 -15.33
C TRP A 261 15.90 -8.37 -14.16
N GLN A 262 15.43 -7.17 -14.46
CA GLN A 262 15.05 -6.16 -13.48
C GLN A 262 13.53 -5.97 -13.53
N PRO A 263 12.78 -6.56 -12.58
CA PRO A 263 11.37 -6.28 -12.40
C PRO A 263 11.09 -4.77 -12.40
N SER A 264 10.09 -4.37 -13.14
CA SER A 264 9.79 -2.96 -13.39
C SER A 264 8.33 -2.76 -13.74
N GLY A 265 7.89 -1.51 -13.81
CA GLY A 265 6.52 -1.21 -14.22
C GLY A 265 6.07 0.15 -13.78
N LYS A 266 4.75 0.34 -13.75
CA LYS A 266 4.09 1.60 -13.43
C LYS A 266 2.82 1.38 -12.62
N ILE A 267 2.69 2.13 -11.52
CA ILE A 267 1.48 2.19 -10.71
C ILE A 267 0.82 3.56 -10.92
N SER A 268 -0.45 3.58 -11.33
CA SER A 268 -1.17 4.80 -11.65
C SER A 268 -2.58 4.80 -11.09
N VAL A 269 -3.15 6.00 -10.91
CA VAL A 269 -4.51 6.21 -10.41
C VAL A 269 -5.24 7.27 -11.24
N HIS A 270 -6.55 7.10 -11.40
CA HIS A 270 -7.40 8.07 -12.07
C HIS A 270 -7.88 9.18 -11.12
N GLU A 271 -7.56 10.43 -11.47
CA GLU A 271 -8.02 11.69 -10.85
C GLU A 271 -9.28 12.16 -11.60
N ASP A 272 -10.45 11.79 -11.10
CA ASP A 272 -11.75 12.06 -11.74
C ASP A 272 -12.15 13.54 -11.77
N ALA A 273 -11.69 14.38 -10.85
CA ALA A 273 -12.00 15.81 -10.83
C ALA A 273 -11.42 16.57 -12.04
N VAL A 274 -10.41 15.99 -12.70
CA VAL A 274 -9.77 16.55 -13.91
C VAL A 274 -9.68 15.53 -15.05
N SER A 275 -10.27 14.35 -14.88
CA SER A 275 -10.22 13.22 -15.82
C SER A 275 -8.80 12.89 -16.30
N LYS A 276 -7.82 12.88 -15.39
CA LYS A 276 -6.41 12.57 -15.70
C LYS A 276 -5.93 11.30 -15.00
N THR A 277 -4.96 10.63 -15.61
CA THR A 277 -4.22 9.54 -14.96
C THR A 277 -2.89 10.07 -14.47
N VAL A 278 -2.61 9.88 -13.18
CA VAL A 278 -1.37 10.29 -12.53
C VAL A 278 -0.64 9.08 -11.95
N GLY A 279 0.68 9.20 -11.75
CA GLY A 279 1.44 8.18 -11.04
C GLY A 279 1.07 8.10 -9.56
N VAL A 280 1.10 6.91 -8.98
CA VAL A 280 1.09 6.77 -7.52
C VAL A 280 2.52 6.95 -7.05
N SER A 281 2.84 8.11 -6.47
CA SER A 281 4.23 8.51 -6.22
C SER A 281 4.73 8.07 -4.84
N GLY A 282 5.97 7.55 -4.78
CA GLY A 282 6.61 7.16 -3.53
C GLY A 282 6.01 5.93 -2.85
N ALA A 283 5.18 5.16 -3.55
CA ALA A 283 4.59 3.93 -3.04
C ALA A 283 5.58 2.76 -3.18
N GLU A 284 5.51 1.82 -2.25
CA GLU A 284 6.40 0.67 -2.26
C GLU A 284 5.83 -0.46 -3.12
N VAL A 285 6.65 -1.00 -4.01
CA VAL A 285 6.36 -2.20 -4.78
C VAL A 285 7.19 -3.36 -4.24
N LYS A 286 6.53 -4.49 -3.97
CA LYS A 286 7.17 -5.75 -3.57
C LYS A 286 7.00 -6.77 -4.69
N VAL A 287 8.11 -7.36 -5.10
CA VAL A 287 8.19 -8.45 -6.07
C VAL A 287 8.33 -9.76 -5.32
N ARG A 288 7.49 -10.73 -5.64
CA ARG A 288 7.44 -12.01 -4.94
C ARG A 288 7.69 -13.19 -5.84
N LYS A 289 8.55 -14.11 -5.40
CA LYS A 289 8.74 -15.43 -6.00
C LYS A 289 7.46 -16.25 -5.81
N TRP A 290 6.84 -16.61 -6.92
CA TRP A 290 5.51 -17.25 -6.99
C TRP A 290 4.38 -16.50 -6.26
N GLY A 291 4.60 -15.26 -5.85
CA GLY A 291 3.65 -14.58 -4.97
C GLY A 291 3.71 -15.02 -3.52
N LEU A 292 4.73 -15.76 -3.05
CA LEU A 292 4.88 -16.19 -1.66
C LEU A 292 5.97 -15.38 -0.93
N VAL A 293 7.20 -15.44 -1.43
CA VAL A 293 8.38 -14.85 -0.77
C VAL A 293 8.75 -13.50 -1.40
N VAL A 294 8.91 -12.45 -0.59
CA VAL A 294 9.34 -11.11 -1.07
C VAL A 294 10.84 -11.13 -1.38
N ILE A 295 11.18 -11.14 -2.67
CA ILE A 295 12.57 -11.23 -3.12
C ILE A 295 13.15 -9.87 -3.50
N ARG A 296 12.32 -8.91 -3.94
CA ARG A 296 12.76 -7.57 -4.30
C ARG A 296 11.78 -6.49 -3.88
N ARG A 297 12.30 -5.29 -3.61
CA ARG A 297 11.54 -4.08 -3.32
C ARG A 297 11.95 -2.94 -4.26
N ALA A 298 11.06 -1.98 -4.44
CA ALA A 298 11.36 -0.68 -5.05
C ALA A 298 10.31 0.34 -4.62
N TYR A 299 10.61 1.61 -4.83
CA TYR A 299 9.65 2.69 -4.67
C TYR A 299 9.35 3.34 -6.00
N THR A 300 8.10 3.76 -6.19
CA THR A 300 7.68 4.46 -7.41
C THR A 300 8.20 5.90 -7.43
N ASN A 301 8.62 6.37 -8.60
CA ASN A 301 9.01 7.77 -8.82
C ASN A 301 7.76 8.69 -8.92
N LYS A 302 7.96 9.98 -9.26
CA LYS A 302 6.86 10.96 -9.45
C LYS A 302 5.84 10.56 -10.53
N ASN A 303 6.26 9.77 -11.52
CA ASN A 303 5.41 9.27 -12.60
C ASN A 303 4.75 7.92 -12.25
N GLY A 304 5.01 7.37 -11.06
CA GLY A 304 4.50 6.06 -10.66
C GLY A 304 5.34 4.88 -11.17
N GLU A 305 6.49 5.14 -11.80
CA GLU A 305 7.34 4.09 -12.37
C GLU A 305 8.28 3.53 -11.31
N PHE A 306 8.51 2.21 -11.34
CA PHE A 306 9.44 1.54 -10.43
C PHE A 306 10.35 0.57 -11.20
N LYS A 307 11.51 0.29 -10.61
CA LYS A 307 12.47 -0.68 -11.10
C LYS A 307 13.28 -1.23 -9.93
N THR A 308 13.38 -2.55 -9.79
CA THR A 308 14.11 -3.18 -8.69
C THR A 308 15.55 -3.52 -9.10
N GLN A 309 16.32 -4.01 -8.13
CA GLN A 309 17.55 -4.75 -8.40
C GLN A 309 17.28 -6.02 -9.24
N SER A 310 18.34 -6.61 -9.78
CA SER A 310 18.21 -7.77 -10.67
C SER A 310 17.81 -9.04 -9.91
N THR A 311 17.12 -9.97 -10.57
CA THR A 311 16.81 -11.31 -10.04
C THR A 311 16.88 -12.36 -11.15
N ARG A 312 17.14 -13.62 -10.76
CA ARG A 312 17.04 -14.78 -11.66
C ARG A 312 15.64 -15.40 -11.67
N THR A 313 14.84 -15.17 -10.64
CA THR A 313 13.45 -15.64 -10.56
C THR A 313 12.65 -15.17 -11.78
N LYS A 314 12.27 -16.09 -12.66
CA LYS A 314 11.56 -15.80 -13.91
C LYS A 314 10.13 -15.35 -13.65
N ARG A 315 9.45 -16.05 -12.73
CA ARG A 315 8.03 -15.88 -12.39
C ARG A 315 7.85 -15.08 -11.12
N VAL A 316 7.22 -13.92 -11.24
CA VAL A 316 6.95 -13.07 -10.10
C VAL A 316 5.49 -12.64 -10.04
N LYS A 317 5.00 -12.41 -8.82
CA LYS A 317 3.78 -11.61 -8.59
C LYS A 317 4.19 -10.32 -7.91
N TYR A 318 3.41 -9.27 -8.15
CA TYR A 318 3.69 -7.96 -7.59
C TYR A 318 2.62 -7.53 -6.59
N SER A 319 2.97 -6.60 -5.72
CA SER A 319 2.01 -5.85 -4.91
C SER A 319 2.49 -4.43 -4.71
N VAL A 320 1.56 -3.50 -4.53
CA VAL A 320 1.87 -2.15 -4.06
C VAL A 320 1.38 -1.96 -2.63
N TYR A 321 2.21 -1.35 -1.81
CA TYR A 321 1.91 -0.96 -0.43
C TYR A 321 1.87 0.57 -0.38
N PHE A 322 0.80 1.11 0.19
CA PHE A 322 0.58 2.57 0.26
C PHE A 322 1.32 3.14 1.48
N GLN A 323 2.65 3.21 1.35
CA GLN A 323 3.56 3.79 2.33
C GLN A 323 4.77 4.41 1.64
N ASN A 324 5.36 5.43 2.27
CA ASN A 324 6.43 6.23 1.68
C ASN A 324 7.83 5.65 1.93
N SER A 325 8.77 5.89 1.00
CA SER A 325 10.16 5.42 1.03
C SER A 325 10.99 5.87 2.23
N PHE A 326 10.64 6.98 2.88
CA PHE A 326 11.36 7.52 4.03
C PHE A 326 10.63 7.26 5.36
N HIS A 327 9.67 6.33 5.38
CA HIS A 327 8.86 6.02 6.56
C HIS A 327 8.12 7.25 7.15
N LYS A 328 7.89 8.29 6.33
CA LYS A 328 7.18 9.51 6.73
C LYS A 328 5.73 9.19 7.13
N PHE A 329 5.05 8.40 6.31
CA PHE A 329 3.68 7.98 6.56
C PHE A 329 3.36 6.58 6.03
N ARG A 330 2.28 6.00 6.57
CA ARG A 330 1.68 4.73 6.12
C ARG A 330 0.16 4.85 6.08
N ILE A 331 -0.43 4.43 4.96
CA ILE A 331 -1.89 4.34 4.84
C ILE A 331 -2.36 3.01 5.44
N LYS A 332 -3.44 3.10 6.21
CA LYS A 332 -4.06 1.99 6.93
C LYS A 332 -5.45 1.71 6.37
N ALA A 333 -5.78 0.45 6.19
CA ALA A 333 -7.01 0.00 5.57
C ALA A 333 -8.15 -0.07 6.59
N GLY A 334 -8.93 1.00 6.72
CA GLY A 334 -10.07 1.09 7.63
C GLY A 334 -9.71 1.23 9.11
N ASN A 335 -8.79 0.41 9.61
CA ASN A 335 -8.31 0.43 10.98
C ASN A 335 -6.77 0.41 11.06
N MET A 336 -6.24 0.61 12.27
CA MET A 336 -4.82 0.78 12.51
C MET A 336 -3.96 -0.47 12.36
N LEU A 337 -4.58 -1.63 12.35
CA LEU A 337 -3.89 -2.91 12.34
C LEU A 337 -3.46 -3.24 10.92
N ILE A 338 -4.33 -3.00 9.94
CA ILE A 338 -4.11 -3.44 8.57
C ILE A 338 -3.46 -2.34 7.73
N ASN A 339 -2.33 -2.63 7.10
CA ASN A 339 -1.70 -1.73 6.14
C ASN A 339 -2.47 -1.77 4.81
N ALA A 340 -2.76 -0.60 4.24
CA ALA A 340 -3.37 -0.53 2.92
C ALA A 340 -2.38 -1.04 1.86
N LYS A 341 -2.82 -2.00 1.05
CA LYS A 341 -2.04 -2.62 -0.02
C LYS A 341 -2.95 -3.13 -1.12
N HIS A 342 -2.41 -3.30 -2.32
CA HIS A 342 -3.01 -4.01 -3.44
C HIS A 342 -2.07 -5.13 -3.87
N ARG A 343 -2.56 -6.38 -3.88
CA ARG A 343 -1.78 -7.56 -4.27
C ARG A 343 -2.27 -8.04 -5.64
N GLY A 344 -1.39 -8.01 -6.64
CA GLY A 344 -1.72 -8.54 -7.96
C GLY A 344 -1.90 -10.06 -7.91
N THR A 345 -2.93 -10.56 -8.58
CA THR A 345 -3.28 -11.99 -8.66
C THR A 345 -2.49 -12.72 -9.74
N ARG A 346 -2.17 -12.01 -10.84
CA ARG A 346 -1.47 -12.52 -12.02
C ARG A 346 0.02 -12.79 -11.80
N THR A 347 0.49 -13.90 -12.37
CA THR A 347 1.93 -14.23 -12.51
C THR A 347 2.51 -13.55 -13.75
N TYR A 348 3.71 -13.01 -13.61
CA TYR A 348 4.47 -12.37 -14.67
C TYR A 348 5.80 -13.10 -14.87
N LYS A 349 5.97 -13.72 -16.04
CA LYS A 349 7.25 -14.30 -16.48
C LYS A 349 8.10 -13.21 -17.16
N ARG A 350 9.10 -12.67 -16.45
CA ARG A 350 10.02 -11.61 -16.92
C ARG A 350 9.34 -10.41 -17.59
N LYS A 351 8.17 -10.01 -17.08
CA LYS A 351 7.34 -8.94 -17.63
C LYS A 351 7.10 -7.83 -16.61
N SER A 352 6.98 -6.61 -17.11
CA SER A 352 6.68 -5.43 -16.29
C SER A 352 5.24 -5.46 -15.78
N TRP A 353 5.00 -4.89 -14.59
CA TRP A 353 3.67 -4.74 -14.02
C TRP A 353 3.14 -3.31 -14.14
N ASN A 354 2.14 -3.12 -14.99
CA ASN A 354 1.48 -1.84 -15.18
C ASN A 354 0.09 -1.88 -14.53
N GLN A 355 0.00 -1.43 -13.28
CA GLN A 355 -1.25 -1.37 -12.52
C GLN A 355 -1.90 0.00 -12.65
N HIS A 356 -3.19 0.00 -12.98
CA HIS A 356 -4.02 1.20 -12.99
C HIS A 356 -5.19 1.04 -12.03
N PHE A 357 -5.45 2.07 -11.21
CA PHE A 357 -6.57 2.12 -10.28
C PHE A 357 -7.60 3.15 -10.74
N SER A 358 -8.73 2.67 -11.24
CA SER A 358 -9.85 3.49 -11.71
C SER A 358 -11.05 3.52 -10.75
N SER A 359 -11.15 2.56 -9.82
CA SER A 359 -12.25 2.40 -8.85
C SER A 359 -11.80 1.62 -7.60
N GLY A 360 -12.73 1.40 -6.65
CA GLY A 360 -12.53 0.53 -5.48
C GLY A 360 -11.64 1.11 -4.36
N ARG A 361 -11.33 0.28 -3.35
CA ARG A 361 -10.43 0.67 -2.24
C ARG A 361 -9.04 1.04 -2.74
N SER A 362 -8.51 0.34 -3.74
CA SER A 362 -7.17 0.62 -4.27
C SER A 362 -7.06 2.01 -4.91
N LYS A 363 -8.09 2.50 -5.62
CA LYS A 363 -8.14 3.91 -6.07
C LYS A 363 -8.17 4.85 -4.87
N PHE A 364 -9.03 4.60 -3.89
CA PHE A 364 -9.14 5.45 -2.70
C PHE A 364 -7.80 5.54 -1.93
N TYR A 365 -7.15 4.41 -1.66
CA TYR A 365 -5.85 4.36 -1.00
C TYR A 365 -4.76 5.03 -1.82
N ALA A 366 -4.76 4.87 -3.14
CA ALA A 366 -3.82 5.56 -4.02
C ALA A 366 -4.01 7.09 -3.99
N LEU A 367 -5.24 7.59 -3.97
CA LEU A 367 -5.54 9.03 -3.87
C LEU A 367 -5.11 9.60 -2.51
N VAL A 368 -5.44 8.91 -1.42
CA VAL A 368 -5.01 9.30 -0.06
C VAL A 368 -3.48 9.29 0.06
N HIS A 369 -2.83 8.24 -0.46
CA HIS A 369 -1.37 8.15 -0.51
C HIS A 369 -0.75 9.30 -1.30
N ASN A 370 -1.28 9.61 -2.49
CA ASN A 370 -0.78 10.71 -3.32
C ASN A 370 -0.96 12.07 -2.66
N ALA A 371 -2.08 12.31 -1.98
CA ALA A 371 -2.30 13.55 -1.22
C ALA A 371 -1.28 13.68 -0.08
N ALA A 372 -1.05 12.61 0.68
CA ALA A 372 -0.06 12.60 1.75
C ALA A 372 1.37 12.77 1.25
N ASN A 373 1.73 12.10 0.16
CA ASN A 373 3.05 12.23 -0.46
C ASN A 373 3.29 13.66 -0.97
N ASP A 374 2.28 14.24 -1.62
CA ASP A 374 2.35 15.60 -2.15
C ASP A 374 2.48 16.66 -1.04
N PHE A 375 1.79 16.48 0.09
CA PHE A 375 1.95 17.36 1.24
C PHE A 375 3.40 17.39 1.73
N TYR A 376 4.01 16.21 1.92
CA TYR A 376 5.40 16.09 2.39
C TYR A 376 6.45 16.54 1.36
N ASP A 377 6.28 16.19 0.08
CA ASP A 377 7.32 16.38 -0.94
C ASP A 377 7.21 17.75 -1.64
N ARG A 378 6.00 18.34 -1.69
CA ARG A 378 5.74 19.60 -2.39
C ARG A 378 5.22 20.67 -1.45
N ALA A 379 4.14 20.41 -0.72
CA ALA A 379 3.45 21.49 0.00
C ALA A 379 4.29 22.12 1.11
N VAL A 380 4.96 21.29 1.93
CA VAL A 380 5.90 21.74 2.97
C VAL A 380 6.95 22.71 2.42
N ALA A 381 7.61 22.33 1.31
CA ALA A 381 8.67 23.13 0.72
C ALA A 381 8.13 24.37 -0.02
N LYS A 382 7.06 24.22 -0.81
CA LYS A 382 6.50 25.28 -1.66
C LYS A 382 5.82 26.38 -0.85
N PHE A 383 5.09 26.02 0.21
CA PHE A 383 4.29 26.95 0.99
C PHE A 383 4.87 27.27 2.38
N GLY A 384 6.05 26.70 2.71
CA GLY A 384 6.71 26.94 3.99
C GLY A 384 5.93 26.40 5.19
N LEU A 385 5.19 25.30 5.00
CA LEU A 385 4.42 24.64 6.05
C LEU A 385 5.32 23.82 6.98
N HIS A 386 4.89 23.63 8.22
CA HIS A 386 5.57 22.74 9.15
C HIS A 386 5.35 21.27 8.77
N ASN A 387 6.24 20.37 9.21
CA ASN A 387 6.11 18.94 8.92
C ASN A 387 5.13 18.26 9.93
N PRO A 388 4.14 17.48 9.47
CA PRO A 388 3.17 16.77 10.33
C PRO A 388 3.76 15.69 11.25
N ASN A 389 4.82 15.02 10.82
CA ASN A 389 5.66 14.14 11.63
C ASN A 389 6.92 13.85 10.81
N LYS A 390 8.07 13.62 11.46
CA LYS A 390 9.31 13.21 10.75
C LYS A 390 9.43 11.69 10.64
N SER A 391 8.65 10.92 11.39
CA SER A 391 8.65 9.47 11.35
C SER A 391 7.30 8.91 11.80
N TRP A 392 6.62 8.19 10.90
CA TRP A 392 5.55 7.23 11.19
C TRP A 392 4.13 7.79 11.36
N LEU A 393 3.77 8.84 10.61
CA LEU A 393 2.37 9.29 10.51
C LEU A 393 1.48 8.14 9.99
N ARG A 394 0.42 7.79 10.72
CA ARG A 394 -0.50 6.74 10.30
C ARG A 394 -1.85 7.33 9.92
N ILE A 395 -2.25 7.10 8.67
CA ILE A 395 -3.48 7.65 8.08
C ILE A 395 -4.47 6.50 7.90
N SER A 396 -5.55 6.50 8.68
CA SER A 396 -6.61 5.50 8.57
C SER A 396 -7.57 5.88 7.45
N ALA A 397 -7.43 5.24 6.29
CA ALA A 397 -8.29 5.44 5.14
C ALA A 397 -9.52 4.55 5.26
N LYS A 398 -10.65 5.14 5.65
CA LYS A 398 -11.90 4.46 5.95
C LYS A 398 -12.85 4.50 4.76
N TYR A 399 -12.81 3.42 3.98
CA TYR A 399 -13.50 3.33 2.69
C TYR A 399 -15.03 3.48 2.76
N ASN A 400 -15.67 3.02 3.82
CA ASN A 400 -17.14 3.08 3.97
C ASN A 400 -17.61 4.19 4.93
N GLN A 401 -16.70 5.01 5.48
CA GLN A 401 -17.08 6.03 6.46
C GLN A 401 -17.24 7.42 5.85
N HIS A 402 -17.99 8.24 6.59
CA HIS A 402 -18.23 9.61 6.19
C HIS A 402 -16.97 10.46 6.35
N ALA A 403 -16.81 11.47 5.50
CA ALA A 403 -15.73 12.43 5.54
C ALA A 403 -15.70 13.19 6.88
N GLY A 404 -16.84 13.31 7.58
CA GLY A 404 -16.97 13.91 8.92
C GLY A 404 -16.43 13.04 10.07
N ASP A 405 -16.12 11.77 9.85
CA ASP A 405 -15.53 10.87 10.85
C ASP A 405 -13.98 10.98 10.89
N HIS A 406 -13.45 12.17 10.58
CA HIS A 406 -12.05 12.52 10.77
C HIS A 406 -11.89 12.93 12.23
N LEU A 407 -11.12 12.17 13.01
CA LEU A 407 -11.00 12.43 14.44
C LEU A 407 -9.80 13.35 14.63
N ASP A 408 -10.09 14.63 14.89
CA ASP A 408 -9.10 15.59 15.36
C ASP A 408 -8.39 15.06 16.59
N LEU A 409 -7.09 15.31 16.64
CA LEU A 409 -6.20 15.05 17.76
C LEU A 409 -6.87 15.37 19.11
N ASN A 410 -7.39 14.34 19.76
CA ASN A 410 -8.12 14.31 21.04
C ASN A 410 -7.92 15.58 21.91
N PRO A 411 -8.72 16.65 21.70
CA PRO A 411 -8.59 17.89 22.47
C PRO A 411 -9.12 17.74 23.89
N GLY A 412 -9.65 16.56 24.25
CA GLY A 412 -10.41 16.33 25.48
C GLY A 412 -9.63 15.83 26.69
N GLY A 413 -8.34 15.52 26.57
CA GLY A 413 -7.50 15.18 27.74
C GLY A 413 -8.05 14.09 28.69
N ARG A 414 -8.94 13.20 28.22
CA ARG A 414 -9.51 12.10 29.05
C ARG A 414 -8.94 10.72 28.74
N TYR A 415 -8.08 10.57 27.73
CA TYR A 415 -7.41 9.31 27.44
C TYR A 415 -5.94 9.55 27.12
N SER A 416 -5.12 9.63 28.16
CA SER A 416 -3.69 9.43 28.08
C SER A 416 -3.43 7.93 27.83
N LEU A 417 -2.56 7.60 26.84
CA LEU A 417 -1.94 6.28 26.60
C LEU A 417 -2.60 5.26 25.63
N ILE A 418 -3.21 5.66 24.50
CA ILE A 418 -3.70 4.72 23.45
C ILE A 418 -3.14 5.08 22.05
N PRO A 419 -2.66 4.11 21.24
CA PRO A 419 -2.11 4.34 19.91
C PRO A 419 -3.21 4.49 18.85
N TYR A 420 -3.84 5.65 18.77
CA TYR A 420 -4.78 5.97 17.69
C TYR A 420 -4.04 6.23 16.37
N ALA A 421 -4.77 6.13 15.23
CA ALA A 421 -4.34 6.79 13.99
C ALA A 421 -4.09 8.27 14.29
N GLU A 422 -3.01 8.85 13.75
CA GLU A 422 -2.79 10.30 13.89
C GLU A 422 -3.78 11.08 13.02
N ILE A 423 -4.29 10.48 11.94
CA ILE A 423 -5.26 11.06 11.00
C ILE A 423 -6.27 9.98 10.55
N ARG A 424 -7.54 10.35 10.33
CA ARG A 424 -8.57 9.49 9.72
C ARG A 424 -9.22 10.18 8.54
N VAL A 425 -9.50 9.44 7.47
CA VAL A 425 -10.05 9.97 6.22
C VAL A 425 -11.17 9.06 5.73
N GLY A 426 -12.39 9.59 5.65
CA GLY A 426 -13.54 8.91 5.05
C GLY A 426 -13.61 9.10 3.53
N ARG A 427 -14.32 8.21 2.82
CA ARG A 427 -14.57 8.33 1.37
C ARG A 427 -15.89 9.04 1.06
N ILE A 428 -16.87 8.97 1.96
CA ILE A 428 -18.27 9.32 1.65
C ILE A 428 -18.60 10.71 2.19
N LYS A 429 -19.18 11.60 1.38
CA LYS A 429 -19.69 12.90 1.85
C LYS A 429 -21.16 13.03 1.44
N SER A 430 -22.03 13.29 2.41
CA SER A 430 -23.49 13.39 2.20
C SER A 430 -24.08 12.19 1.44
N GLY A 431 -23.68 10.98 1.85
CA GLY A 431 -24.16 9.72 1.25
C GLY A 431 -23.58 9.38 -0.13
N LYS A 432 -22.64 10.17 -0.67
CA LYS A 432 -22.01 9.93 -1.98
C LYS A 432 -20.49 9.79 -1.88
N PRO A 433 -19.83 8.94 -2.68
CA PRO A 433 -18.38 8.94 -2.78
C PRO A 433 -17.84 10.31 -3.18
N MET A 434 -16.81 10.78 -2.48
CA MET A 434 -16.11 12.00 -2.82
C MET A 434 -15.32 11.85 -4.11
N ALA A 435 -15.25 12.93 -4.90
CA ALA A 435 -14.31 13.05 -6.00
C ALA A 435 -12.87 13.19 -5.48
N SER A 436 -11.92 12.99 -6.37
CA SER A 436 -10.48 13.03 -6.07
C SER A 436 -10.01 14.36 -5.47
N ASP A 437 -10.52 15.51 -5.94
CA ASP A 437 -10.18 16.83 -5.37
C ASP A 437 -10.70 17.01 -3.95
N GLN A 438 -11.87 16.43 -3.65
CA GLN A 438 -12.43 16.40 -2.30
C GLN A 438 -11.63 15.47 -1.37
N ILE A 439 -11.18 14.31 -1.84
CA ILE A 439 -10.32 13.40 -1.07
C ILE A 439 -8.97 14.09 -0.79
N TYR A 440 -8.37 14.72 -1.81
CA TYR A 440 -7.13 15.46 -1.64
C TYR A 440 -7.28 16.58 -0.62
N GLY A 441 -8.32 17.42 -0.75
CA GLY A 441 -8.61 18.50 0.19
C GLY A 441 -8.72 18.00 1.63
N LEU A 442 -9.56 16.97 1.86
CA LEU A 442 -9.73 16.36 3.18
C LEU A 442 -8.39 15.87 3.76
N VAL A 443 -7.59 15.12 2.99
CA VAL A 443 -6.29 14.65 3.48
C VAL A 443 -5.37 15.83 3.84
N THR A 444 -5.36 16.89 3.02
CA THR A 444 -4.55 18.09 3.32
C THR A 444 -5.05 18.87 4.53
N HIS A 445 -6.36 18.90 4.80
CA HIS A 445 -6.95 19.47 6.01
C HIS A 445 -6.40 18.77 7.25
N GLU A 446 -6.53 17.45 7.30
CA GLU A 446 -6.04 16.64 8.41
C GLU A 446 -4.51 16.76 8.60
N MET A 447 -3.76 16.77 7.50
CA MET A 447 -2.32 16.93 7.56
C MET A 447 -1.92 18.33 8.04
N THR A 448 -2.74 19.34 7.79
CA THR A 448 -2.54 20.68 8.32
C THR A 448 -2.74 20.71 9.83
N HIS A 449 -3.74 20.00 10.37
CA HIS A 449 -3.90 19.81 11.81
C HIS A 449 -2.71 19.09 12.43
N ALA A 450 -2.28 17.98 11.84
CA ALA A 450 -1.11 17.25 12.31
C ALA A 450 0.18 18.10 12.25
N SER A 451 0.35 18.89 11.18
CA SER A 451 1.42 19.89 11.04
C SER A 451 1.39 20.94 12.16
N HIS A 452 0.22 21.51 12.41
CA HIS A 452 0.03 22.51 13.46
C HIS A 452 0.31 21.91 14.85
N TYR A 453 -0.17 20.70 15.13
CA TYR A 453 0.11 20.02 16.38
C TYR A 453 1.59 19.77 16.62
N ARG A 454 2.38 19.41 15.59
CA ARG A 454 3.84 19.30 15.77
C ARG A 454 4.51 20.64 15.99
N MET A 455 3.99 21.68 15.37
CA MET A 455 4.51 23.03 15.52
C MET A 455 4.23 23.63 16.91
N ASP A 456 3.03 23.39 17.43
CA ASP A 456 2.55 23.91 18.72
C ASP A 456 1.57 22.92 19.40
N PRO A 457 2.08 21.87 20.06
CA PRO A 457 1.22 20.86 20.69
C PRO A 457 0.28 21.46 21.75
N SER A 458 0.73 22.51 22.43
CA SER A 458 -0.03 23.17 23.49
C SER A 458 -1.24 23.97 22.98
N PHE A 459 -1.31 24.24 21.68
CA PHE A 459 -2.51 24.81 21.04
C PHE A 459 -3.73 23.88 21.20
N PHE A 460 -3.50 22.57 21.19
CA PHE A 460 -4.53 21.53 21.22
C PHE A 460 -4.83 21.01 22.64
N ILE A 461 -4.21 21.59 23.68
CA ILE A 461 -4.47 21.24 25.08
C ILE A 461 -5.60 22.14 25.60
N ASN A 462 -6.77 21.56 25.81
CA ASN A 462 -7.98 22.31 26.20
C ASN A 462 -7.92 22.80 27.65
N ILE A 463 -7.67 24.09 27.83
CA ILE A 463 -7.79 24.79 29.11
C ILE A 463 -9.22 25.35 29.19
N ARG A 464 -9.98 24.93 30.22
CA ARG A 464 -11.42 25.19 30.40
C ARG A 464 -11.80 26.65 30.06
N GLY A 465 -12.63 26.83 29.04
CA GLY A 465 -13.25 28.12 28.66
C GLY A 465 -12.84 28.70 27.29
N VAL A 466 -11.77 28.20 26.66
CA VAL A 466 -11.26 28.70 25.34
C VAL A 466 -11.46 27.70 24.20
N GLY A 467 -12.11 26.55 24.49
CA GLY A 467 -12.14 25.39 23.60
C GLY A 467 -12.73 25.66 22.21
N CYS A 468 -13.88 26.32 22.14
CA CYS A 468 -14.54 26.60 20.85
C CYS A 468 -13.73 27.58 20.00
N THR A 469 -13.19 28.66 20.58
CA THR A 469 -12.45 29.67 19.79
C THR A 469 -11.15 29.10 19.21
N LEU A 470 -10.41 28.30 19.99
CA LEU A 470 -9.20 27.63 19.49
C LEU A 470 -9.54 26.59 18.42
N GLN A 471 -10.66 25.88 18.56
CA GLN A 471 -11.17 24.98 17.53
C GLN A 471 -11.46 25.75 16.24
N THR A 472 -12.22 26.85 16.30
CA THR A 472 -12.49 27.69 15.12
C THR A 472 -11.21 28.19 14.47
N MET A 473 -10.21 28.60 15.25
CA MET A 473 -8.89 28.99 14.72
C MET A 473 -8.18 27.83 14.01
N ALA A 474 -8.14 26.64 14.60
CA ALA A 474 -7.51 25.45 14.00
C ALA A 474 -8.21 25.04 12.70
N GLU A 475 -9.53 24.92 12.72
CA GLU A 475 -10.33 24.54 11.56
C GLU A 475 -10.30 25.57 10.44
N SER A 476 -10.26 26.86 10.77
CA SER A 476 -10.11 27.92 9.77
C SER A 476 -8.73 27.86 9.12
N TRP A 477 -7.69 27.57 9.90
CA TRP A 477 -6.33 27.35 9.40
C TRP A 477 -6.23 26.14 8.47
N ALA A 478 -6.78 25.01 8.90
CA ALA A 478 -6.83 23.79 8.09
C ALA A 478 -7.66 24.01 6.81
N THR A 479 -8.84 24.63 6.92
CA THR A 479 -9.74 24.96 5.79
C THR A 479 -9.06 25.87 4.76
N GLY A 480 -8.36 26.92 5.19
CA GLY A 480 -7.63 27.79 4.26
C GLY A 480 -6.46 27.08 3.59
N THR A 481 -5.71 26.28 4.36
CA THR A 481 -4.57 25.52 3.82
C THR A 481 -5.02 24.47 2.81
N GLU A 482 -6.08 23.68 3.10
CA GLU A 482 -6.63 22.73 2.11
C GLU A 482 -7.10 23.45 0.85
N THR A 483 -7.66 24.65 0.97
CA THR A 483 -8.15 25.45 -0.17
C THR A 483 -7.00 25.83 -1.10
N VAL A 484 -5.95 26.42 -0.53
CA VAL A 484 -4.76 26.84 -1.29
C VAL A 484 -4.06 25.65 -1.94
N LEU A 485 -3.83 24.57 -1.18
CA LEU A 485 -3.10 23.39 -1.67
C LEU A 485 -3.90 22.63 -2.75
N THR A 486 -5.21 22.49 -2.59
CA THR A 486 -6.08 21.78 -3.54
C THR A 486 -6.16 22.55 -4.84
N ASN A 487 -6.47 23.84 -4.78
CA ASN A 487 -6.55 24.67 -5.97
C ASN A 487 -5.21 24.72 -6.72
N ASP A 488 -4.09 24.90 -6.02
CA ASP A 488 -2.76 24.90 -6.63
C ASP A 488 -2.43 23.56 -7.32
N ARG A 489 -2.72 22.42 -6.66
CA ARG A 489 -2.52 21.10 -7.25
C ARG A 489 -3.35 20.94 -8.51
N TYR A 490 -4.65 21.12 -8.43
CA TYR A 490 -5.54 20.77 -9.53
C TYR A 490 -5.45 21.74 -10.70
N LEU A 491 -5.15 23.02 -10.47
CA LEU A 491 -4.79 23.96 -11.54
C LEU A 491 -3.47 23.57 -12.23
N SER A 492 -2.48 23.06 -11.49
CA SER A 492 -1.25 22.54 -12.09
C SER A 492 -1.47 21.28 -12.92
N LEU A 493 -2.40 20.42 -12.49
CA LEU A 493 -2.80 19.23 -13.24
C LEU A 493 -3.61 19.61 -14.48
N ASN A 494 -4.52 20.57 -14.38
CA ASN A 494 -5.33 21.05 -15.49
C ASN A 494 -5.64 22.56 -15.29
N PRO A 495 -5.11 23.45 -16.14
CA PRO A 495 -5.40 24.89 -16.07
C PRO A 495 -6.89 25.26 -16.22
N LYS A 496 -7.72 24.33 -16.73
CA LYS A 496 -9.18 24.47 -16.84
C LYS A 496 -9.94 23.79 -15.71
N TYR A 497 -9.26 23.41 -14.62
CA TYR A 497 -9.86 22.77 -13.46
C TYR A 497 -11.06 23.59 -12.95
N GLN A 498 -12.14 22.87 -12.65
CA GLN A 498 -13.30 23.36 -11.96
C GLN A 498 -13.58 22.37 -10.83
N ALA A 499 -13.69 22.87 -9.60
CA ALA A 499 -13.90 22.01 -8.46
C ALA A 499 -15.24 21.28 -8.52
N THR A 500 -15.23 20.06 -7.98
CA THR A 500 -16.41 19.20 -7.96
C THR A 500 -17.57 19.82 -7.17
N ASN A 501 -17.27 20.55 -6.08
CA ASN A 501 -18.24 21.20 -5.19
C ASN A 501 -18.30 22.73 -5.33
N ARG A 502 -17.97 23.25 -6.51
CA ARG A 502 -18.00 24.69 -6.79
C ARG A 502 -19.40 25.30 -6.74
N ILE A 503 -19.49 26.62 -6.54
CA ILE A 503 -20.77 27.36 -6.55
C ILE A 503 -20.96 28.27 -7.77
N GLY A 504 -19.94 28.41 -8.62
CA GLY A 504 -20.01 29.18 -9.85
C GLY A 504 -19.11 28.62 -10.95
N SER A 505 -19.07 29.33 -12.08
CA SER A 505 -18.34 28.91 -13.29
C SER A 505 -17.05 29.69 -13.54
N THR A 506 -16.85 30.81 -12.84
CA THR A 506 -15.68 31.70 -12.95
C THR A 506 -14.83 31.63 -11.68
N PRO A 507 -13.50 31.77 -11.76
CA PRO A 507 -12.67 31.87 -10.57
C PRO A 507 -13.00 33.11 -9.72
N PRO A 508 -12.90 33.01 -8.37
CA PRO A 508 -12.64 31.80 -7.59
C PRO A 508 -13.90 30.95 -7.32
N LEU A 509 -15.09 31.38 -7.76
CA LEU A 509 -16.36 30.65 -7.54
C LEU A 509 -16.39 29.24 -8.15
N ASN A 510 -15.55 28.97 -9.15
CA ASN A 510 -15.38 27.65 -9.74
C ASN A 510 -14.31 26.78 -9.07
N LEU A 511 -13.60 27.30 -8.07
CA LEU A 511 -12.50 26.64 -7.37
C LEU A 511 -12.99 25.93 -6.10
N TYR A 512 -12.09 25.11 -5.54
CA TYR A 512 -12.35 24.32 -4.34
C TYR A 512 -12.64 25.23 -3.16
N ASN A 513 -13.60 24.82 -2.31
CA ASN A 513 -14.07 25.58 -1.14
C ASN A 513 -14.66 26.97 -1.41
N SER A 514 -14.98 27.31 -2.65
CA SER A 514 -15.76 28.52 -2.98
C SER A 514 -17.07 28.61 -2.20
N ASN A 515 -17.73 27.48 -1.93
CA ASN A 515 -18.91 27.41 -1.06
C ASN A 515 -18.64 27.74 0.41
N LYS A 516 -17.43 27.42 0.90
CA LYS A 516 -17.00 27.74 2.27
C LYS A 516 -16.68 29.23 2.38
N GLN A 517 -15.98 29.76 1.39
CA GLN A 517 -15.63 31.18 1.30
C GLN A 517 -16.88 32.09 1.21
N ALA A 518 -17.88 31.71 0.42
CA ALA A 518 -19.13 32.46 0.27
C ALA A 518 -20.12 32.35 1.45
N ARG A 519 -19.73 31.70 2.56
CA ARG A 519 -20.64 31.46 3.68
C ARG A 519 -20.68 32.66 4.63
N VAL A 520 -21.89 33.11 4.97
CA VAL A 520 -22.12 34.05 6.07
C VAL A 520 -21.89 33.34 7.40
N ILE A 521 -21.02 33.91 8.23
CA ILE A 521 -20.72 33.43 9.59
C ILE A 521 -21.62 34.17 10.57
N GLU A 522 -22.43 33.42 11.31
CA GLU A 522 -23.36 33.97 12.30
C GLU A 522 -22.71 33.97 13.69
N HIS A 523 -22.84 35.07 14.44
CA HIS A 523 -22.32 35.14 15.81
C HIS A 523 -23.06 34.18 16.74
N GLY A 524 -22.31 33.55 17.65
CA GLY A 524 -22.83 32.50 18.52
C GLY A 524 -23.38 31.29 17.76
N SER A 525 -22.80 30.93 16.62
CA SER A 525 -23.15 29.70 15.89
C SER A 525 -22.19 28.57 16.25
N ASN A 526 -22.55 27.32 15.95
CA ASN A 526 -21.63 26.19 16.14
C ASN A 526 -20.73 25.98 14.90
N TYR A 527 -20.35 27.05 14.19
CA TYR A 527 -19.48 26.90 13.03
C TYR A 527 -18.09 26.47 13.45
N GLU A 528 -17.67 25.33 12.92
CA GLU A 528 -16.37 24.75 13.21
C GLU A 528 -15.24 25.55 12.56
N TYR A 529 -15.46 26.25 11.44
CA TYR A 529 -14.44 27.05 10.72
C TYR A 529 -14.99 28.42 10.26
N THR A 530 -14.08 29.31 9.83
CA THR A 530 -14.38 30.58 9.14
C THR A 530 -13.51 30.75 7.88
N PRO A 531 -13.91 31.56 6.89
CA PRO A 531 -13.13 31.83 5.68
C PRO A 531 -11.84 32.65 5.88
N ILE A 532 -11.52 33.06 7.11
CA ILE A 532 -10.45 34.04 7.40
C ILE A 532 -9.13 33.75 6.68
N VAL A 533 -8.69 32.48 6.58
CA VAL A 533 -7.41 32.14 5.95
C VAL A 533 -7.49 32.19 4.42
N ILE A 534 -8.66 31.97 3.82
CA ILE A 534 -8.86 32.11 2.38
C ILE A 534 -8.71 33.58 1.99
N ASP A 535 -9.42 34.47 2.70
CA ASP A 535 -9.42 35.92 2.47
C ASP A 535 -8.08 36.59 2.82
N LEU A 536 -7.33 36.06 3.79
CA LEU A 536 -5.96 36.53 4.03
C LEU A 536 -5.05 36.31 2.80
N VAL A 537 -5.31 35.25 2.02
CA VAL A 537 -4.44 34.81 0.93
C VAL A 537 -4.87 35.40 -0.42
N ASP A 538 -6.14 35.34 -0.76
CA ASP A 538 -6.63 35.73 -2.08
C ASP A 538 -6.95 37.24 -2.17
N ASN A 539 -7.55 37.68 -3.28
CA ASN A 539 -7.95 39.08 -3.50
C ASN A 539 -9.43 39.13 -3.92
N TYR A 540 -10.25 38.20 -3.41
CA TYR A 540 -11.65 38.05 -3.79
C TYR A 540 -12.58 38.57 -2.72
N ASN A 541 -13.26 39.67 -3.02
CA ASN A 541 -14.23 40.26 -2.12
C ASN A 541 -15.64 39.68 -2.37
N GLN A 542 -15.97 38.57 -1.70
CA GLN A 542 -17.29 37.95 -1.81
C GLN A 542 -18.46 38.89 -1.52
N ARG A 543 -18.31 39.87 -0.63
CA ARG A 543 -19.39 40.84 -0.34
C ARG A 543 -19.79 41.60 -1.58
N ASN A 544 -18.82 42.12 -2.33
CA ASN A 544 -19.11 42.90 -3.53
C ASN A 544 -19.59 42.02 -4.68
N GLU A 545 -19.00 40.84 -4.81
CA GLU A 545 -19.23 39.94 -5.94
C GLU A 545 -20.54 39.15 -5.83
N LEU A 546 -20.99 38.87 -4.60
CA LEU A 546 -22.28 38.20 -4.31
C LEU A 546 -23.38 39.18 -3.89
N GLU A 547 -23.07 40.48 -3.81
CA GLU A 547 -23.97 41.54 -3.33
C GLU A 547 -24.56 41.25 -1.93
N GLU A 548 -23.80 40.59 -1.04
CA GLU A 548 -24.24 40.18 0.30
C GLU A 548 -23.55 40.99 1.40
N ASN A 549 -24.31 41.90 2.02
CA ASN A 549 -23.79 42.85 3.00
C ASN A 549 -23.37 42.23 4.34
N LEU A 550 -23.81 41.00 4.63
CA LEU A 550 -23.41 40.25 5.83
C LEU A 550 -22.01 39.63 5.72
N LEU A 551 -21.45 39.55 4.51
CA LEU A 551 -20.06 39.11 4.29
C LEU A 551 -19.09 40.26 4.60
N PRO A 552 -17.82 39.96 4.95
CA PRO A 552 -16.86 41.02 5.26
C PRO A 552 -16.57 41.86 4.01
N LEU A 553 -16.25 43.13 4.25
CA LEU A 553 -15.61 43.95 3.22
C LEU A 553 -14.15 43.50 3.11
N ASP A 554 -13.89 42.49 2.28
CA ASP A 554 -12.53 41.96 2.14
C ASP A 554 -11.62 42.89 1.31
N ARG A 555 -10.56 43.38 1.96
CA ARG A 555 -9.52 44.25 1.40
C ARG A 555 -8.12 43.74 1.71
N VAL A 556 -8.03 42.58 2.36
CA VAL A 556 -6.76 41.95 2.71
C VAL A 556 -6.38 41.01 1.57
N LYS A 557 -5.08 40.83 1.33
CA LYS A 557 -4.57 39.87 0.35
C LYS A 557 -3.09 39.58 0.53
N ASP A 558 -2.61 38.60 -0.21
CA ASP A 558 -1.19 38.30 -0.43
C ASP A 558 -0.44 37.87 0.85
N TYR A 559 -1.14 37.46 1.92
CA TYR A 559 -0.49 36.67 2.96
C TYR A 559 -0.19 35.28 2.40
N ASN A 560 1.02 34.78 2.63
CA ASN A 560 1.33 33.39 2.34
C ASN A 560 1.09 32.50 3.57
N LEU A 561 0.88 31.20 3.32
CA LEU A 561 0.62 30.23 4.38
C LEU A 561 1.74 30.18 5.44
N SER A 562 3.00 30.42 5.08
CA SER A 562 4.11 30.45 6.04
C SER A 562 4.00 31.62 7.04
N GLN A 563 3.59 32.81 6.57
CA GLN A 563 3.32 33.98 7.41
C GLN A 563 2.14 33.69 8.36
N ILE A 564 1.03 33.18 7.82
CA ILE A 564 -0.17 32.87 8.61
C ILE A 564 0.15 31.83 9.69
N GLN A 565 0.84 30.74 9.32
CA GLN A 565 1.30 29.71 10.24
C GLN A 565 2.23 30.26 11.33
N THR A 566 3.18 31.13 10.96
CA THR A 566 4.10 31.77 11.92
C THR A 566 3.36 32.63 12.93
N SER A 567 2.38 33.39 12.47
CA SER A 567 1.53 34.22 13.33
C SER A 567 0.58 33.38 14.21
N LEU A 568 0.12 32.23 13.72
CA LEU A 568 -0.74 31.31 14.48
C LEU A 568 0.02 30.61 15.61
N LYS A 569 1.28 30.24 15.38
CA LYS A 569 2.13 29.51 16.35
C LYS A 569 2.21 30.26 17.69
N GLY A 570 1.72 29.65 18.78
CA GLY A 570 1.72 30.26 20.11
C GLY A 570 0.61 31.28 20.36
N SER A 571 -0.33 31.44 19.43
CA SER A 571 -1.51 32.28 19.62
C SER A 571 -2.58 31.50 20.37
N ARG A 572 -3.14 32.07 21.44
CA ARG A 572 -4.17 31.43 22.28
C ARG A 572 -5.52 32.12 22.20
N GLY A 573 -5.73 32.85 21.12
CA GLY A 573 -6.98 33.51 20.81
C GLY A 573 -6.86 34.39 19.56
N PRO A 574 -8.00 34.82 19.01
CA PRO A 574 -8.03 35.58 17.77
C PRO A 574 -7.29 36.90 17.85
N HIS A 575 -7.38 37.58 19.00
CA HIS A 575 -6.69 38.85 19.20
C HIS A 575 -5.16 38.71 19.04
N THR A 576 -4.56 37.72 19.71
CA THR A 576 -3.11 37.48 19.60
C THR A 576 -2.72 37.09 18.18
N TRP A 577 -3.52 36.26 17.51
CA TRP A 577 -3.26 35.87 16.13
C TRP A 577 -3.30 37.06 15.18
N LYS A 578 -4.33 37.90 15.30
CA LYS A 578 -4.51 39.14 14.56
C LYS A 578 -3.34 40.11 14.72
N GLU A 579 -2.95 40.41 15.95
CA GLU A 579 -1.85 41.33 16.22
C GLU A 579 -0.52 40.78 15.71
N ARG A 580 -0.32 39.46 15.73
CA ARG A 580 0.89 38.86 15.15
C ARG A 580 0.92 38.95 13.63
N LEU A 581 -0.21 38.72 12.96
CA LEU A 581 -0.30 38.92 11.51
C LEU A 581 0.12 40.34 11.10
N LYS A 582 -0.32 41.36 11.87
CA LYS A 582 0.01 42.77 11.63
C LYS A 582 1.46 43.14 11.97
N ASN A 583 2.02 42.55 13.02
CA ASN A 583 3.30 43.04 13.59
C ASN A 583 4.52 42.16 13.24
N GLN A 584 4.33 40.89 12.84
CA GLN A 584 5.43 39.97 12.51
C GLN A 584 5.82 40.00 11.03
N HIS A 585 4.96 40.55 10.18
CA HIS A 585 5.11 40.53 8.74
C HIS A 585 4.74 41.90 8.20
N TYR A 586 5.47 42.36 7.19
CA TYR A 586 5.05 43.51 6.41
C TYR A 586 4.11 43.03 5.30
N ASN A 587 2.88 43.54 5.28
CA ASN A 587 1.95 43.37 4.17
C ASN A 587 1.22 44.68 3.90
N GLN A 588 1.13 45.09 2.63
CA GLN A 588 0.51 46.36 2.23
C GLN A 588 -0.95 46.52 2.66
N THR A 589 -1.63 45.41 2.95
CA THR A 589 -3.03 45.34 3.35
C THR A 589 -3.25 45.05 4.84
N GLU A 590 -2.19 45.00 5.66
CA GLU A 590 -2.26 44.67 7.10
C GLU A 590 -3.20 45.58 7.91
N LYS A 591 -3.35 46.84 7.48
CA LYS A 591 -4.28 47.81 8.10
C LYS A 591 -5.76 47.41 8.00
N TYR A 592 -6.12 46.49 7.09
CA TYR A 592 -7.50 46.02 6.90
C TYR A 592 -7.77 44.68 7.60
N ILE A 593 -6.77 44.07 8.26
CA ILE A 593 -6.94 42.80 8.98
C ILE A 593 -8.05 42.88 10.04
N ASP A 594 -8.15 44.03 10.72
CA ASP A 594 -9.15 44.24 11.76
C ASP A 594 -10.58 44.00 11.23
N GLU A 595 -10.85 44.34 9.97
CA GLU A 595 -12.17 44.16 9.35
C GLU A 595 -12.53 42.70 9.19
N LEU A 596 -11.60 41.87 8.73
CA LEU A 596 -11.83 40.43 8.59
C LEU A 596 -12.02 39.76 9.97
N PHE A 597 -11.14 40.05 10.94
CA PHE A 597 -11.23 39.43 12.27
C PHE A 597 -12.51 39.83 13.02
N ASN A 598 -12.98 41.06 12.85
CA ASN A 598 -14.23 41.54 13.46
C ASN A 598 -15.46 40.79 12.96
N VAL A 599 -15.48 40.40 11.69
CA VAL A 599 -16.58 39.62 11.12
C VAL A 599 -16.41 38.13 11.41
N TYR A 600 -15.18 37.62 11.31
CA TYR A 600 -14.96 36.17 11.28
C TYR A 600 -14.52 35.53 12.56
N MET A 601 -13.97 36.24 13.57
CA MET A 601 -13.26 35.53 14.64
C MET A 601 -13.70 35.90 16.05
N TYR A 602 -14.36 37.04 16.24
CA TYR A 602 -14.89 37.44 17.55
C TYR A 602 -16.36 37.06 17.69
N ASP A 603 -16.78 36.72 18.91
CA ASP A 603 -18.16 36.38 19.28
C ASP A 603 -18.79 35.18 18.53
N ASN A 604 -17.97 34.28 17.99
CA ASN A 604 -18.45 33.10 17.28
C ASN A 604 -18.89 31.94 18.18
N CYS A 605 -18.45 31.93 19.44
CA CYS A 605 -18.73 30.85 20.37
C CYS A 605 -19.86 31.24 21.33
N LYS A 606 -20.83 30.33 21.52
CA LYS A 606 -21.91 30.49 22.51
C LYS A 606 -21.42 30.37 23.94
#